data_AF-A0AAW9S772-F1
#
_entry.id   AF-A0AAW9S772-F1
#
_cell.length_a   1.000
_cell.length_b   1.000
_cell.length_c   1.000
_cell.angle_alpha   90.00
_cell.angle_beta   90.00
_cell.angle_gamma   90.00
#
_symmetry.space_group_name_H-M   'P 1'
#
loop_
_entity.id
_entity.type
_entity.pdbx_description
1 polymer ?
#
loop_
_entity_poly.entity_id
_entity_poly.type
_entity_poly.pdbx_seq_one_letter_code
_entity_poly.pdbx_strand_id
1 'polypeptide(L)'
;MKRVLPLFLLLFAACSNEKLPEGVLDHKTMIEVLADRNILEVQVFQEKTSMNVKEILFDSLFFLKLQERGIDTVTYKHSDRYYNDNPQELQTIYKALEDTLNQRMERIMQKRMDKGDTP
;
A
#
# COMPACT_ATOMS: atom_id res chain seq x y z
N MET A 1 25.90 -11.80 39.43
CA MET A 1 24.99 -11.00 38.57
C MET A 1 24.89 -11.69 37.22
N LYS A 2 23.91 -12.59 37.06
CA LYS A 2 23.80 -13.44 35.85
C LYS A 2 23.00 -12.67 34.81
N ARG A 3 23.64 -12.33 33.69
CA ARG A 3 23.04 -11.69 32.51
C ARG A 3 22.05 -12.66 31.86
N VAL A 4 20.76 -12.45 32.10
CA VAL A 4 19.66 -13.17 31.43
C VAL A 4 18.90 -12.12 30.61
N LEU A 5 19.43 -11.75 29.43
CA LEU A 5 18.74 -10.78 28.57
C LEU A 5 19.09 -10.87 27.07
N PRO A 6 18.93 -12.03 26.40
CA PRO A 6 18.59 -11.90 24.99
C PRO A 6 17.53 -12.88 24.48
N LEU A 7 16.69 -13.46 25.33
CA LEU A 7 15.66 -14.41 24.87
C LEU A 7 14.28 -13.76 24.62
N PHE A 8 14.02 -12.57 25.19
CA PHE A 8 12.72 -11.89 25.04
C PHE A 8 12.53 -11.13 23.72
N LEU A 9 13.61 -10.87 22.96
CA LEU A 9 13.51 -10.13 21.69
C LEU A 9 13.11 -11.00 20.49
N LEU A 10 13.06 -12.33 20.61
CA LEU A 10 12.66 -13.24 19.52
C LEU A 10 11.14 -13.47 19.46
N LEU A 11 10.38 -13.04 20.47
CA LEU A 11 8.93 -13.27 20.55
C LEU A 11 8.10 -12.28 19.72
N PHE A 12 8.69 -11.22 19.19
CA PHE A 12 8.01 -10.27 18.29
C PHE A 12 8.15 -10.64 16.80
N ALA A 13 8.88 -11.71 16.45
CA ALA A 13 9.00 -12.20 15.08
C ALA A 13 7.86 -13.17 14.69
N ALA A 14 6.86 -13.37 15.55
CA ALA A 14 5.63 -14.08 15.21
C ALA A 14 4.70 -13.17 14.38
N CYS A 15 5.19 -12.70 13.24
CA CYS A 15 4.32 -12.18 12.20
C CYS A 15 3.40 -13.32 11.75
N SER A 16 2.09 -13.04 11.76
CA SER A 16 1.06 -13.87 11.15
C SER A 16 1.49 -14.28 9.75
N ASN A 17 2.05 -15.48 9.63
CA ASN A 17 2.42 -16.07 8.34
C ASN A 17 1.25 -16.96 7.92
N GLU A 18 0.07 -16.34 7.77
CA GLU A 18 -1.02 -17.00 7.09
C GLU A 18 -0.54 -17.37 5.69
N LYS A 19 -0.64 -18.66 5.36
CA LYS A 19 -0.25 -19.16 4.06
C LYS A 19 -1.26 -18.65 3.03
N LEU A 20 -0.91 -17.55 2.38
CA LEU A 20 -1.66 -17.03 1.24
C LEU A 20 -1.59 -18.04 0.08
N PRO A 21 -2.65 -18.11 -0.76
CA PRO A 21 -2.60 -18.89 -1.97
C PRO A 21 -1.46 -18.45 -2.89
N GLU A 22 -0.97 -19.37 -3.72
CA GLU A 22 0.05 -19.06 -4.71
C GLU A 22 -0.45 -17.95 -5.66
N GLY A 23 0.40 -16.96 -5.93
CA GLY A 23 0.05 -15.84 -6.80
C GLY A 23 -0.82 -14.76 -6.14
N VAL A 24 -1.06 -14.84 -4.83
CA VAL A 24 -1.68 -13.76 -4.04
C VAL A 24 -0.60 -12.90 -3.40
N LEU A 25 -0.67 -11.59 -3.63
CA LEU A 25 0.19 -10.59 -2.99
C LEU A 25 0.01 -10.63 -1.49
N ASP A 26 1.09 -10.50 -0.73
CA ASP A 26 0.99 -10.35 0.72
C ASP A 26 0.30 -9.05 1.14
N HIS A 27 -0.18 -9.01 2.38
CA HIS A 27 -0.87 -7.86 2.95
C HIS A 27 -0.08 -6.56 2.79
N LYS A 28 1.22 -6.60 3.10
CA LYS A 28 2.09 -5.41 3.03
C LYS A 28 2.16 -4.88 1.60
N THR A 29 2.36 -5.78 0.64
CA THR A 29 2.44 -5.43 -0.78
C THR A 29 1.11 -4.91 -1.29
N MET A 30 -0.01 -5.53 -0.92
CA MET A 30 -1.35 -5.06 -1.28
C MET A 30 -1.65 -3.67 -0.69
N ILE A 31 -1.31 -3.42 0.57
CA ILE A 31 -1.44 -2.10 1.20
C ILE A 31 -0.66 -1.04 0.40
N GLU A 32 0.58 -1.33 0.02
CA GLU A 32 1.39 -0.39 -0.75
C GLU A 32 0.84 -0.14 -2.16
N VAL A 33 0.31 -1.17 -2.83
CA VAL A 33 -0.36 -1.06 -4.14
C VAL A 33 -1.62 -0.20 -4.04
N LEU A 34 -2.47 -0.42 -3.03
CA LEU A 34 -3.69 0.37 -2.82
C LEU A 34 -3.38 1.83 -2.45
N ALA A 35 -2.30 2.08 -1.69
CA ALA A 35 -1.85 3.44 -1.40
C ALA A 35 -1.48 4.17 -2.70
N ASP A 36 -0.72 3.53 -3.59
CA ASP A 36 -0.33 4.13 -4.86
C ASP A 36 -1.54 4.33 -5.78
N ARG A 37 -2.46 3.35 -5.82
CA ARG A 37 -3.73 3.45 -6.55
C ARG A 37 -4.54 4.66 -6.11
N ASN A 38 -4.78 4.82 -4.80
CA ASN A 38 -5.58 5.91 -4.25
C ASN A 38 -4.93 7.28 -4.49
N ILE A 39 -3.61 7.37 -4.37
CA ILE A 39 -2.87 8.60 -4.66
C ILE A 39 -3.01 8.96 -6.15
N LEU A 40 -2.82 7.99 -7.05
CA LEU A 40 -2.99 8.18 -8.48
C LEU A 40 -4.41 8.56 -8.86
N GLU A 41 -5.41 7.95 -8.21
CA GLU A 41 -6.82 8.25 -8.45
C GLU A 41 -7.12 9.72 -8.14
N VAL A 42 -6.68 10.21 -6.98
CA VAL A 42 -6.83 11.62 -6.63
C VAL A 42 -6.08 12.53 -7.62
N GLN A 43 -4.83 12.20 -7.97
CA GLN A 43 -4.02 13.00 -8.89
C GLN A 43 -4.66 13.10 -10.28
N VAL A 44 -5.06 11.97 -10.86
CA VAL A 44 -5.59 11.91 -12.22
C VAL A 44 -7.00 12.50 -12.30
N PHE A 45 -7.85 12.23 -11.32
CA PHE A 45 -9.24 12.66 -11.40
C PHE A 45 -9.46 14.14 -11.04
N GLN A 46 -8.46 14.81 -10.45
CA GLN A 46 -8.43 16.27 -10.28
C GLN A 46 -8.10 17.04 -11.57
N GLU A 47 -7.56 16.38 -12.59
CA GLU A 47 -7.19 17.04 -13.85
C GLU A 47 -8.41 17.60 -14.60
N LYS A 48 -8.22 18.74 -15.29
CA LYS A 48 -9.28 19.39 -16.09
C LYS A 48 -9.36 18.82 -17.51
N THR A 49 -9.54 17.51 -17.60
CA THR A 49 -9.66 16.76 -18.86
C THR A 49 -10.92 15.89 -18.90
N SER A 50 -11.24 15.36 -20.08
CA SER A 50 -12.39 14.48 -20.27
C SER A 50 -12.25 13.17 -19.49
N MET A 51 -13.37 12.52 -19.18
CA MET A 51 -13.37 11.27 -18.40
C MET A 51 -12.59 10.14 -19.07
N ASN A 52 -12.79 9.93 -20.36
CA ASN A 52 -12.08 8.90 -21.12
C ASN A 52 -10.56 9.10 -21.06
N VAL A 53 -10.09 10.35 -21.09
CA VAL A 53 -8.66 10.65 -20.98
C VAL A 53 -8.15 10.36 -19.57
N LYS A 54 -8.94 10.64 -18.53
CA LYS A 54 -8.59 10.31 -17.13
C LYS A 54 -8.46 8.81 -16.94
N GLU A 55 -9.42 8.03 -17.44
CA GLU A 55 -9.39 6.56 -17.33
C GLU A 55 -8.15 5.97 -18.00
N ILE A 56 -7.86 6.37 -19.24
CA ILE A 56 -6.67 5.91 -19.97
C ILE A 56 -5.38 6.30 -19.23
N LEU A 57 -5.32 7.53 -18.72
CA LEU A 57 -4.15 8.01 -17.98
C LEU A 57 -3.97 7.25 -16.66
N PHE A 58 -5.05 7.03 -15.92
CA PHE A 58 -5.02 6.28 -14.67
C PHE A 58 -4.54 4.84 -14.90
N ASP A 59 -5.12 4.13 -15.86
CA ASP A 59 -4.75 2.75 -16.18
C ASP A 59 -3.27 2.65 -16.57
N SER A 60 -2.79 3.58 -17.40
CA SER A 60 -1.40 3.62 -17.84
C SER A 60 -0.44 3.87 -16.68
N LEU A 61 -0.74 4.84 -15.81
CA LEU A 61 0.11 5.17 -14.67
C LEU A 61 0.08 4.08 -13.60
N PHE A 62 -1.09 3.49 -13.34
CA PHE A 62 -1.22 2.42 -12.36
C PHE A 62 -0.50 1.15 -12.82
N PHE A 63 -0.56 0.82 -14.12
CA PHE A 63 0.24 -0.25 -14.69
C PHE A 63 1.74 -0.03 -14.48
N LEU A 64 2.24 1.19 -14.70
CA LEU A 64 3.65 1.52 -14.43
C LEU A 64 4.01 1.34 -12.94
N LYS A 65 3.10 1.68 -12.01
CA LYS A 65 3.31 1.44 -10.57
C LYS A 65 3.37 -0.03 -10.20
N LEU A 66 2.57 -0.87 -10.84
CA LEU A 66 2.69 -2.32 -10.66
C LEU A 66 4.05 -2.83 -11.18
N GLN A 67 4.49 -2.36 -12.35
CA GLN A 67 5.80 -2.72 -12.92
C GLN A 67 6.98 -2.27 -12.06
N GLU A 68 6.96 -1.05 -11.52
CA GLU A 68 7.99 -0.55 -10.58
C GLU A 68 8.17 -1.47 -9.36
N ARG A 69 7.13 -2.23 -9.00
CA ARG A 69 7.10 -3.17 -7.87
C ARG A 69 7.38 -4.62 -8.27
N GLY A 70 7.60 -4.89 -9.56
CA GLY A 70 7.75 -6.26 -10.06
C GLY A 70 6.46 -7.08 -10.04
N ILE A 71 5.30 -6.40 -9.99
CA ILE A 71 3.98 -7.03 -9.94
C ILE A 71 3.39 -7.01 -11.35
N ASP A 72 3.00 -8.16 -11.87
CA ASP A 72 2.22 -8.23 -13.11
C ASP A 72 0.71 -8.05 -12.85
N THR A 73 -0.02 -7.69 -13.92
CA THR A 73 -1.45 -7.40 -13.82
C THR A 73 -2.30 -8.64 -13.52
N VAL A 74 -1.81 -9.85 -13.81
CA VAL A 74 -2.51 -11.11 -13.52
C VAL A 74 -2.44 -11.40 -12.02
N THR A 75 -1.25 -11.32 -11.43
CA THR A 75 -1.03 -11.42 -9.97
C THR A 75 -1.85 -10.38 -9.23
N TYR A 76 -1.83 -9.12 -9.67
CA TYR A 76 -2.64 -8.07 -9.04
C TYR A 76 -4.14 -8.40 -9.11
N LYS A 77 -4.68 -8.74 -10.29
CA LYS A 77 -6.11 -9.07 -10.44
C LYS A 77 -6.51 -10.31 -9.65
N HIS A 78 -5.64 -11.30 -9.56
CA HIS A 78 -5.88 -12.49 -8.74
C HIS A 78 -5.95 -12.14 -7.25
N SER A 79 -5.02 -11.31 -6.78
CA SER A 79 -4.96 -10.85 -5.40
C SER A 79 -6.14 -9.95 -5.04
N ASP A 80 -6.50 -9.02 -5.93
CA ASP A 80 -7.67 -8.14 -5.76
C ASP A 80 -8.95 -8.98 -5.60
N ARG A 81 -9.15 -9.98 -6.47
CA ARG A 81 -10.26 -10.93 -6.33
C ARG A 81 -10.21 -11.68 -5.00
N TYR A 82 -9.06 -12.22 -4.64
CA TYR A 82 -8.89 -12.95 -3.38
C TYR A 82 -9.31 -12.09 -2.18
N TYR A 83 -8.82 -10.86 -2.07
CA TYR A 83 -9.15 -10.01 -0.93
C TYR A 83 -10.62 -9.56 -0.96
N ASN A 84 -11.19 -9.30 -2.13
CA ASN A 84 -12.64 -9.02 -2.25
C ASN A 84 -13.51 -10.20 -1.80
N ASP A 85 -13.07 -11.43 -2.03
CA ASP A 85 -13.74 -12.66 -1.57
C ASP A 85 -13.47 -12.97 -0.09
N ASN A 86 -12.52 -12.26 0.55
CA ASN A 86 -12.14 -12.42 1.97
C ASN A 86 -12.26 -11.09 2.74
N PRO A 87 -13.50 -10.66 3.11
CA PRO A 87 -13.75 -9.32 3.65
C PRO A 87 -13.01 -8.99 4.95
N GLN A 88 -12.68 -9.98 5.79
CA GLN A 88 -11.94 -9.77 7.04
C GLN A 88 -10.47 -9.38 6.76
N GLU A 89 -9.84 -10.06 5.80
CA GLU A 89 -8.50 -9.70 5.32
C GLU A 89 -8.49 -8.33 4.67
N LEU A 90 -9.49 -8.05 3.81
CA LEU A 90 -9.62 -6.76 3.16
C LEU A 90 -9.82 -5.62 4.16
N GLN A 91 -10.62 -5.83 5.21
CA GLN A 91 -10.78 -4.85 6.29
C GLN A 91 -9.46 -4.58 7.01
N THR A 92 -8.67 -5.63 7.25
CA THR A 92 -7.33 -5.50 7.87
C THR A 92 -6.39 -4.70 6.98
N ILE A 93 -6.38 -4.95 5.68
CA ILE A 93 -5.65 -4.16 4.68
C ILE A 93 -6.06 -2.69 4.74
N TYR A 94 -7.37 -2.39 4.68
CA TYR A 94 -7.83 -1.01 4.64
C TYR A 94 -7.52 -0.23 5.92
N LYS A 95 -7.57 -0.88 7.08
CA LYS A 95 -7.16 -0.25 8.35
C LYS A 95 -5.66 0.10 8.32
N ALA A 96 -4.81 -0.82 7.88
CA ALA A 96 -3.38 -0.56 7.75
C ALA A 96 -3.03 0.45 6.63
N LEU A 97 -3.88 0.53 5.60
CA LEU A 97 -3.76 1.53 4.53
C LEU A 97 -3.98 2.95 5.07
N GLU A 98 -4.97 3.17 5.93
CA GLU A 98 -5.21 4.46 6.58
C GLU A 98 -3.97 4.91 7.37
N ASP A 99 -3.43 4.02 8.21
CA ASP A 99 -2.20 4.27 8.97
C ASP A 99 -1.02 4.61 8.04
N THR A 100 -0.87 3.86 6.95
CA THR A 100 0.19 4.07 5.95
C THR A 100 0.09 5.45 5.29
N LEU A 101 -1.12 5.88 4.94
CA LEU A 101 -1.37 7.18 4.31
C LEU A 101 -1.09 8.32 5.30
N ASN A 102 -1.53 8.19 6.56
CA ASN A 102 -1.24 9.16 7.61
C ASN A 102 0.26 9.32 7.84
N GLN A 103 1.02 8.23 7.94
CA GLN A 103 2.48 8.28 8.05
C GLN A 103 3.16 8.89 6.83
N ARG A 104 2.63 8.69 5.61
CA ARG A 104 3.14 9.36 4.40
C ARG A 104 2.88 10.87 4.49
N MET A 105 1.69 11.27 4.93
CA MET A 105 1.31 12.68 5.09
C MET A 105 2.20 13.39 6.11
N GLU A 106 2.38 12.82 7.30
CA GLU A 106 3.25 13.36 8.36
C GLU A 106 4.68 13.57 7.86
N ARG A 107 5.23 12.58 7.12
CA ARG A 107 6.56 12.69 6.50
C ARG A 107 6.64 13.83 5.48
N ILE A 108 5.59 14.06 4.71
CA ILE A 108 5.53 15.18 3.75
C ILE A 108 5.48 16.52 4.51
N MET A 109 4.65 16.63 5.55
CA MET A 109 4.55 17.83 6.36
C MET A 109 5.86 18.16 7.06
N GLN A 110 6.53 17.18 7.68
CA GLN A 110 7.84 17.38 8.29
C GLN A 110 8.87 17.90 7.28
N LYS A 111 8.93 17.30 6.09
CA LYS A 111 9.84 17.76 5.01
C LYS A 111 9.55 19.19 4.55
N ARG A 112 8.30 19.67 4.63
CA ARG A 112 7.94 21.06 4.30
C ARG A 112 8.39 22.01 5.41
N MET A 113 8.18 21.64 6.67
CA MET A 113 8.65 22.40 7.83
C MET A 113 10.18 22.54 7.82
N ASP A 114 10.90 21.46 7.52
CA ASP A 114 12.37 21.45 7.43
C ASP A 114 12.89 22.36 6.30
N LYS A 115 12.10 22.59 5.26
CA LYS A 115 12.42 23.48 4.14
C LYS A 115 12.03 24.94 4.36
N GLY A 116 11.38 25.26 5.49
CA GLY A 116 10.88 26.62 5.77
C GLY A 116 9.64 27.00 4.97
N ASP A 117 9.00 26.03 4.30
CA ASP A 117 7.73 26.25 3.60
C ASP A 117 6.59 26.20 4.63
N THR A 118 6.21 27.35 5.20
CA THR A 118 4.94 27.47 5.94
C THR A 118 3.77 27.65 4.98
N PRO A 119 2.56 27.12 5.28
CA PRO A 119 1.36 27.27 4.45
C PRO A 119 0.99 28.71 4.13
#